data_AF-A0A1C6YX00-F1
#
_entry.id   AF-A0A1C6YX00-F1
#
_cell.length_a   1.000
_cell.length_b   1.000
_cell.length_c   1.000
_cell.angle_alpha   90.00
_cell.angle_beta   90.00
_cell.angle_gamma   90.00
#
_symmetry.space_group_name_H-M   'P 1'
#
loop_
_entity.id
_entity.type
_entity.pdbx_description
1 polymer ?
#
loop_
_entity_poly.entity_id
_entity_poly.type
_entity_poly.pdbx_seq_one_letter_code
_entity_poly.pdbx_strand_id
1 'polypeptide(L)' 'MKLIYTVLAGKHEDEGENIKFIDGAENMEEAQRMIQEKNLYTYPICRIEVTGFEAA' A
#
# COMPACT_ATOMS: atom_id res chain seq x y z
N MET A 1 8.35 19.02 3.78
CA MET A 1 8.14 18.02 2.71
C MET A 1 7.80 16.70 3.38
N LYS A 2 6.59 16.19 3.16
CA LYS A 2 6.11 14.91 3.70
C LYS A 2 6.07 13.88 2.56
N LEU A 3 6.56 12.67 2.81
CA LEU A 3 6.45 11.57 1.85
C LEU A 3 5.00 11.08 1.81
N ILE A 4 4.47 10.82 0.62
CA ILE A 4 3.15 10.20 0.44
C ILE A 4 3.37 8.71 0.22
N TYR A 5 2.72 7.88 1.05
CA TYR A 5 2.80 6.44 0.96
C TYR A 5 1.49 5.87 0.44
N THR A 6 1.57 4.85 -0.39
CA THR A 6 0.40 4.10 -0.87
C THR A 6 0.60 2.63 -0.56
N VAL A 7 -0.40 2.03 0.08
CA VAL A 7 -0.42 0.60 0.39
C VAL A 7 -1.20 -0.11 -0.71
N LEU A 8 -0.56 -1.10 -1.32
CA LEU A 8 -1.12 -1.91 -2.40
C LEU A 8 -1.19 -3.36 -1.94
N ALA A 9 -2.36 -3.99 -2.05
CA ALA A 9 -2.49 -5.43 -1.81
C ALA A 9 -3.39 -6.12 -2.82
N GLY A 10 -3.03 -7.33 -3.23
CA GLY A 10 -3.72 -8.07 -4.29
C GLY A 10 -3.04 -9.38 -4.64
N LYS A 11 -3.23 -9.85 -5.88
CA LYS A 11 -2.64 -11.10 -6.36
C LYS A 11 -2.25 -10.99 -7.82
N HIS A 12 -1.38 -11.89 -8.25
CA HIS A 12 -1.11 -12.06 -9.68
C HIS A 12 -2.27 -12.84 -10.32
N GLU A 13 -2.71 -12.39 -11.48
CA GLU A 13 -3.66 -13.07 -12.38
C GLU A 13 -3.05 -13.16 -13.79
N ASP A 14 -3.68 -13.91 -14.69
CA ASP A 14 -3.14 -14.22 -16.02
C ASP A 14 -2.84 -12.97 -16.87
N GLU A 15 -3.51 -11.85 -16.60
CA GLU A 15 -3.31 -10.56 -17.31
C GLU A 15 -2.45 -9.54 -16.53
N GLY A 16 -1.92 -9.89 -15.35
CA GLY A 16 -1.03 -9.02 -14.56
C GLY A 16 -1.36 -8.94 -13.06
N GLU A 17 -1.00 -7.82 -12.43
CA GLU A 17 -1.29 -7.58 -11.02
C GLU A 17 -2.76 -7.15 -10.82
N ASN A 18 -3.56 -7.97 -10.14
CA ASN A 18 -4.90 -7.60 -9.71
C ASN A 18 -4.86 -7.06 -8.27
N ILE A 19 -4.65 -5.75 -8.16
CA ILE A 19 -4.64 -5.03 -6.88
C ILE A 19 -6.08 -4.84 -6.38
N LYS A 20 -6.39 -5.36 -5.19
CA LYS A 20 -7.71 -5.25 -4.53
C LYS A 20 -7.79 -4.14 -3.50
N PHE A 21 -6.64 -3.73 -2.98
CA PHE A 21 -6.54 -2.68 -1.98
C PHE A 21 -5.55 -1.63 -2.44
N ILE A 22 -6.00 -0.37 -2.49
CA ILE A 22 -5.20 0.81 -2.75
C ILE A 22 -5.64 1.90 -1.79
N ASP A 23 -4.76 2.31 -0.88
CA ASP A 23 -5.08 3.31 0.15
C ASP A 23 -3.84 4.14 0.49
N GLY A 24 -4.07 5.39 0.86
CA GLY A 24 -3.01 6.34 1.20
C GLY A 24 -2.66 6.27 2.68
N ALA A 25 -1.37 6.36 3.00
CA ALA A 25 -0.87 6.44 4.37
C ALA A 25 -0.01 7.69 4.55
N GLU A 26 -0.15 8.34 5.69
CA GLU A 26 0.56 9.58 5.99
C GLU A 26 2.04 9.35 6.33
N ASN A 27 2.39 8.15 6.75
CA ASN A 27 3.74 7.75 7.10
C ASN A 27 3.89 6.21 7.05
N MET A 28 5.12 5.73 7.20
CA MET A 28 5.43 4.29 7.13
C MET A 28 4.77 3.48 8.26
N GLU A 29 4.64 4.05 9.46
CA GLU A 29 4.04 3.37 10.61
C GLU A 29 2.54 3.17 10.39
N GLU A 30 1.86 4.18 9.84
CA GLU A 30 0.45 4.07 9.46
C GLU A 30 0.23 3.04 8.34
N ALA A 31 1.11 3.02 7.34
CA ALA A 31 1.08 2.04 6.27
C ALA A 31 1.20 0.60 6.81
N GLN A 32 2.11 0.37 7.76
CA GLN A 32 2.26 -0.92 8.44
C GLN A 32 1.03 -1.28 9.27
N ARG A 33 0.45 -0.31 9.99
CA ARG A 33 -0.79 -0.52 10.74
C ARG A 33 -1.93 -0.95 9.82
N MET A 34 -2.11 -0.29 8.67
CA MET A 34 -3.15 -0.67 7.69
C MET A 34 -2.98 -2.10 7.20
N ILE A 35 -1.73 -2.52 6.93
CA ILE A 35 -1.43 -3.90 6.50
C ILE A 35 -1.88 -4.90 7.57
N GLN A 36 -1.61 -4.63 8.84
CA GLN A 36 -2.00 -5.51 9.94
C GLN A 36 -3.51 -5.52 10.17
N GLU A 37 -4.13 -4.36 10.34
CA GLU A 37 -5.56 -4.22 10.66
C GLU A 37 -6.47 -4.81 9.58
N LYS A 38 -6.11 -4.63 8.30
CA LYS A 38 -6.88 -5.13 7.16
C LYS A 38 -6.42 -6.51 6.70
N ASN A 39 -5.49 -7.16 7.42
CA ASN A 39 -4.90 -8.46 7.09
C ASN A 39 -4.35 -8.53 5.66
N LEU A 40 -3.76 -7.44 5.17
CA LEU A 40 -3.30 -7.35 3.77
C LEU A 40 -2.10 -8.26 3.49
N TYR A 41 -1.35 -8.63 4.52
CA TYR A 41 -0.25 -9.59 4.44
C TYR A 41 -0.69 -11.00 4.02
N THR A 42 -2.00 -11.28 3.99
CA THR A 42 -2.55 -12.55 3.48
C THR A 42 -2.63 -12.59 1.95
N TYR A 43 -2.52 -11.44 1.30
CA TYR A 43 -2.49 -11.34 -0.16
C TYR A 43 -1.10 -11.67 -0.70
N PRO A 44 -1.00 -12.36 -1.86
CA PRO A 44 0.27 -12.64 -2.52
C PRO A 44 1.08 -11.39 -2.91
N ILE A 45 0.40 -10.26 -3.14
CA ILE A 45 1.01 -8.95 -3.33
C ILE A 45 0.62 -8.12 -2.11
N CYS A 46 1.61 -7.61 -1.39
CA CYS A 46 1.44 -6.64 -0.32
C CYS A 46 2.69 -5.75 -0.28
N ARG A 47 2.61 -4.52 -0.80
CA ARG A 47 3.74 -3.58 -0.88
C ARG A 47 3.34 -2.16 -0.51
N ILE A 48 4.33 -1.39 -0.04
CA ILE A 48 4.20 0.03 0.24
C ILE A 48 5.03 0.77 -0.80
N GLU A 49 4.41 1.69 -1.53
CA GLU A 49 5.07 2.55 -2.51
C GLU A 49 5.14 3.99 -2.00
N VAL A 50 6.26 4.65 -2.26
CA VAL A 50 6.38 6.10 -2.11
C VAL A 50 5.92 6.71 -3.43
N THR A 51 4.75 7.34 -3.43
CA THR A 51 4.10 7.82 -4.65
C THR A 51 4.26 9.31 -4.88
N GLY A 52 4.76 10.05 -3.88
CA GLY A 52 5.00 11.47 -4.05
C GLY A 52 5.57 12.17 -2.82
N PHE A 53 5.63 13.49 -2.95
CA PHE A 53 6.06 14.42 -1.91
C PHE A 53 5.01 15.52 -1.80
N GLU A 54 4.48 15.73 -0.60
CA GLU A 54 3.67 16.91 -0.30
C GLU A 54 4.61 18.02 0.17
N ALA A 55 4.69 19.09 -0.63
CA ALA A 55 5.33 20.33 -0.22
C ALA A 55 4.42 21.02 0.81
N ALA A 56 5.02 21.48 1.91
CA ALA A 56 4.30 22.10 3.02
C ALA A 56 3.67 23.45 2.62
#